data_AF-A0A6B9Z542-F1
#
_entry.id   AF-A0A6B9Z542-F1
#
_cell.length_a   1.000
_cell.length_b   1.000
_cell.length_c   1.000
_cell.angle_alpha   90.00
_cell.angle_beta   90.00
_cell.angle_gamma   90.00
#
_symmetry.space_group_name_H-M   'P 1'
#
loop_
_entity.id
_entity.type
_entity.pdbx_description
1 polymer ?
#
loop_
_entity_poly.entity_id
_entity_poly.type
_entity_poly.pdbx_seq_one_letter_code
_entity_poly.pdbx_strand_id
1 'polypeptide(L)'
;MRSKANIKGHPIHPILIPFPIAFLIGTLVFDILRVTTGNSSYWQTGGYLEIAGIITALIAAIPGVIDYFGTVPPDSSGKKRAATHGLVNLTLVVVFAIAYTLRDDSSVGLIIALESVGTIMLFVSGWLGGTLAYRNQIGVDIRYAGAGKWNEAHIANSSGLIEVAAAGELKTDQMKLIHIGTKRIVLGNTGKGYVAFEDRCCHKGGSLAGGAMICGTVQCPWHGSQFDCKTGAVKAGPAKDDIAVYPVQEKDGVVYISV
;
A
#
# COMPACT_ATOMS: atom_id res chain seq x y z
N MET A 1 -0.50 -0.28 5.33
CA MET A 1 -1.84 -0.46 4.73
C MET A 1 -1.70 -1.27 3.47
N ARG A 2 -2.26 -2.48 3.43
CA ARG A 2 -2.08 -3.39 2.31
C ARG A 2 -2.78 -2.87 1.05
N SER A 3 -2.07 -2.86 -0.07
CA SER A 3 -2.60 -2.54 -1.39
C SER A 3 -3.78 -3.46 -1.75
N LYS A 4 -4.84 -2.92 -2.34
CA LYS A 4 -5.95 -3.69 -2.91
C LYS A 4 -5.57 -4.28 -4.26
N ALA A 5 -4.76 -3.58 -5.03
CA ALA A 5 -4.16 -4.09 -6.26
C ALA A 5 -2.86 -4.86 -5.96
N ASN A 6 -2.98 -6.06 -5.38
CA ASN A 6 -1.82 -6.89 -5.03
C ASN A 6 -1.94 -8.33 -5.56
N ILE A 7 -0.81 -8.97 -5.84
CA ILE A 7 -0.70 -10.40 -6.14
C ILE A 7 0.07 -11.06 -5.00
N LYS A 8 -0.58 -11.98 -4.28
CA LYS A 8 0.04 -12.70 -3.13
C LYS A 8 0.68 -11.76 -2.09
N GLY A 9 0.12 -10.57 -1.88
CA GLY A 9 0.67 -9.58 -0.95
C GLY A 9 1.63 -8.57 -1.58
N HIS A 10 2.08 -8.79 -2.81
CA HIS A 10 2.96 -7.86 -3.52
C HIS A 10 2.14 -6.79 -4.26
N PRO A 11 2.31 -5.49 -3.94
CA PRO A 11 1.57 -4.42 -4.59
C PRO A 11 1.97 -4.30 -6.06
N ILE A 12 1.00 -4.20 -6.97
CA ILE A 12 1.23 -4.19 -8.42
C ILE A 12 1.81 -2.85 -8.88
N HIS A 13 1.35 -1.73 -8.33
CA HIS A 13 1.81 -0.40 -8.77
C HIS A 13 3.34 -0.22 -8.63
N PRO A 14 3.99 -0.53 -7.50
CA PRO A 14 5.45 -0.46 -7.38
C PRO A 14 6.22 -1.41 -8.31
N ILE A 15 5.61 -2.50 -8.78
CA ILE A 15 6.23 -3.41 -9.76
C ILE A 15 6.26 -2.76 -11.15
N LEU A 16 5.26 -1.94 -11.47
CA LEU A 16 5.09 -1.37 -12.81
C LEU A 16 5.75 -0.01 -12.99
N ILE A 17 5.86 0.81 -11.93
CA ILE A 17 6.45 2.16 -12.04
C ILE A 17 7.92 2.24 -12.52
N PRO A 18 8.79 1.21 -12.39
CA PRO A 18 10.14 1.30 -12.94
C PRO A 18 10.18 1.45 -14.45
N PHE A 19 9.22 0.88 -15.18
CA PHE A 19 9.16 0.94 -16.65
C PHE A 19 8.96 2.37 -17.19
N PRO A 20 7.87 3.09 -16.83
CA PRO A 20 7.69 4.46 -17.31
C PRO A 20 8.79 5.40 -16.83
N ILE A 21 9.33 5.19 -15.62
CA ILE A 21 10.45 6.00 -15.12
C ILE A 21 11.67 5.84 -16.02
N ALA A 22 12.08 4.60 -16.29
CA ALA A 22 13.26 4.33 -17.11
C ALA A 22 13.08 4.80 -18.55
N PHE A 23 11.91 4.56 -19.15
CA PHE A 23 11.64 4.91 -20.54
C PHE A 23 11.56 6.42 -20.75
N LEU A 24 10.83 7.16 -19.92
CA LEU A 24 10.68 8.61 -20.08
C LEU A 24 11.97 9.39 -19.78
N ILE A 25 12.77 8.94 -18.80
CA ILE A 25 14.12 9.49 -18.59
C ILE A 25 15.02 9.13 -19.78
N GLY A 26 14.91 7.89 -20.27
CA GLY A 26 15.66 7.41 -21.43
C GLY A 26 15.39 8.26 -22.67
N THR A 27 14.14 8.63 -22.94
CA THR A 27 13.76 9.54 -24.03
C THR A 27 14.60 10.82 -24.01
N LEU A 28 14.58 11.56 -22.89
CA LEU A 28 15.35 12.81 -22.76
C LEU A 28 16.85 12.58 -22.96
N VAL A 29 17.39 11.49 -22.42
CA VAL A 29 18.82 11.15 -22.59
C VAL A 29 19.16 10.94 -24.06
N PHE A 30 18.36 10.17 -24.79
CA PHE A 30 18.62 9.88 -26.19
C PHE A 30 18.41 11.10 -27.09
N ASP A 31 17.47 11.98 -26.77
CA ASP A 31 17.24 13.20 -27.54
C ASP A 31 18.34 14.24 -27.29
N ILE A 32 18.93 14.28 -26.09
CA ILE A 32 20.18 15.02 -25.85
C ILE A 32 21.36 14.39 -26.62
N LEU A 33 21.47 13.06 -26.66
CA LEU A 33 22.50 12.38 -27.44
C LEU A 33 22.39 12.68 -28.93
N ARG A 34 21.17 12.82 -29.47
CA ARG A 34 20.95 13.27 -30.85
C ARG A 34 21.57 14.63 -31.13
N VAL A 35 21.43 15.59 -30.23
CA VAL A 35 21.97 16.95 -30.39
C VAL A 35 23.49 16.96 -30.26
N THR A 36 24.04 16.22 -29.30
CA THR A 36 25.48 16.21 -29.01
C THR A 36 26.30 15.41 -30.02
N THR A 37 25.75 14.32 -30.56
CA THR A 37 26.47 13.42 -31.48
C THR A 37 26.12 13.65 -32.95
N GLY A 38 25.01 14.33 -33.25
CA GLY A 38 24.50 14.45 -34.62
C GLY A 38 23.83 13.19 -35.17
N ASN A 39 23.86 12.06 -34.45
CA ASN A 39 23.34 10.78 -34.94
C ASN A 39 21.81 10.69 -34.81
N SER A 40 21.12 10.56 -35.95
CA SER A 40 19.65 10.46 -36.03
C SER A 40 19.07 9.18 -35.41
N SER A 41 19.86 8.11 -35.24
CA SER A 41 19.37 6.88 -34.61
C SER A 41 18.94 7.09 -33.16
N TYR A 42 19.57 8.02 -32.46
CA TYR A 42 19.21 8.35 -31.08
C TYR A 42 17.83 9.04 -31.00
N TRP A 43 17.48 9.87 -31.99
CA TRP A 43 16.15 10.49 -32.07
C TRP A 43 15.03 9.45 -32.21
N GLN A 44 15.25 8.45 -33.07
CA GLN A 44 14.30 7.35 -33.25
C GLN A 44 14.17 6.52 -31.98
N THR A 45 15.30 6.27 -31.30
CA THR A 45 15.32 5.55 -30.02
C THR A 45 14.54 6.30 -28.94
N GLY A 46 14.76 7.62 -28.82
CA GLY A 46 14.02 8.48 -27.88
C GLY A 46 12.52 8.44 -28.13
N GLY A 47 12.10 8.54 -29.40
CA GLY A 47 10.69 8.41 -29.79
C GLY A 47 10.06 7.06 -29.41
N TYR A 48 10.75 5.93 -29.64
CA TYR A 48 10.24 4.61 -29.23
C TYR A 48 10.13 4.47 -27.71
N LEU A 49 11.12 4.97 -26.98
CA LEU A 49 11.08 4.99 -25.52
C LEU A 49 9.95 5.87 -25.00
N GLU A 50 9.63 6.98 -25.68
CA GLU A 50 8.57 7.87 -25.23
C GLU A 50 7.19 7.21 -25.32
N ILE A 51 6.91 6.55 -26.45
CA ILE A 51 5.69 5.76 -26.63
C ILE A 51 5.60 4.67 -25.57
N ALA A 52 6.68 3.90 -25.38
CA ALA A 52 6.73 2.84 -24.38
C ALA A 52 6.52 3.39 -22.96
N GLY A 53 7.11 4.55 -22.65
CA GLY A 53 6.97 5.26 -21.39
C GLY A 53 5.53 5.70 -21.13
N ILE A 54 4.87 6.31 -22.12
CA ILE A 54 3.46 6.71 -22.03
C ILE A 54 2.55 5.48 -21.81
N ILE A 55 2.71 4.42 -22.61
CA ILE A 55 1.90 3.20 -22.49
C ILE A 55 2.06 2.57 -21.11
N THR A 56 3.30 2.38 -20.66
CA THR A 56 3.57 1.76 -19.36
C THR A 56 3.16 2.65 -18.19
N ALA A 57 3.19 3.98 -18.34
CA ALA A 57 2.65 4.91 -17.34
C ALA A 57 1.13 4.76 -17.17
N LEU A 58 0.39 4.64 -18.28
CA LEU A 58 -1.05 4.40 -18.25
C LEU A 58 -1.39 3.04 -17.61
N ILE A 59 -0.63 1.99 -17.93
CA ILE A 59 -0.78 0.68 -17.31
C ILE A 59 -0.50 0.74 -15.80
N ALA A 60 0.58 1.43 -15.38
CA ALA A 60 0.92 1.62 -13.98
C ALA A 60 -0.13 2.46 -13.22
N ALA A 61 -0.81 3.39 -13.89
CA ALA A 61 -1.85 4.22 -13.27
C ALA A 61 -3.06 3.39 -12.80
N ILE A 62 -3.41 2.30 -13.49
CA ILE A 62 -4.57 1.45 -13.14
C ILE A 62 -4.51 0.94 -11.68
N PRO A 63 -3.48 0.18 -11.25
CA PRO A 63 -3.39 -0.25 -9.85
C PRO A 63 -3.21 0.92 -8.89
N GLY A 64 -2.59 2.03 -9.32
CA GLY A 64 -2.46 3.25 -8.53
C GLY A 64 -3.82 3.88 -8.20
N VAL A 65 -4.75 3.92 -9.16
CA VAL A 65 -6.12 4.40 -8.97
C VAL A 65 -6.91 3.45 -8.08
N ILE A 66 -6.78 2.14 -8.27
CA ILE A 66 -7.42 1.12 -7.41
C ILE A 66 -6.98 1.34 -5.95
N ASP A 67 -5.69 1.54 -5.70
CA ASP A 67 -5.17 1.80 -4.36
C ASP A 67 -5.59 3.17 -3.83
N TYR A 68 -5.66 4.20 -4.67
CA TYR A 68 -6.17 5.50 -4.26
C TYR A 68 -7.57 5.39 -3.64
N PHE A 69 -8.48 4.65 -4.27
CA PHE A 69 -9.85 4.52 -3.76
C PHE A 69 -10.00 3.43 -2.69
N GLY A 70 -9.28 2.32 -2.81
CA GLY A 70 -9.49 1.13 -1.97
C GLY A 70 -8.51 0.97 -0.79
N THR A 71 -7.37 1.65 -0.83
CA THR A 71 -6.29 1.49 0.17
C THR A 71 -6.04 2.79 0.94
N VAL A 72 -6.07 3.95 0.28
CA VAL A 72 -5.74 5.23 0.92
C VAL A 72 -6.91 5.71 1.80
N PRO A 73 -6.71 5.91 3.11
CA PRO A 73 -7.79 6.30 4.01
C PRO A 73 -8.40 7.65 3.63
N PRO A 74 -9.74 7.78 3.69
CA PRO A 74 -10.40 9.08 3.53
C PRO A 74 -9.92 10.05 4.64
N ASP A 75 -10.01 11.36 4.35
CA ASP A 75 -9.68 12.45 5.29
C ASP A 75 -8.29 12.36 5.94
N SER A 76 -7.31 11.87 5.19
CA SER A 76 -5.92 11.72 5.63
C SER A 76 -4.95 12.59 4.83
N SER A 77 -3.81 12.94 5.44
CA SER A 77 -2.71 13.59 4.72
C SER A 77 -2.18 12.75 3.56
N GLY A 78 -2.26 11.42 3.69
CA GLY A 78 -1.98 10.46 2.61
C GLY A 78 -2.93 10.62 1.43
N LYS A 79 -4.22 10.86 1.65
CA LYS A 79 -5.21 11.07 0.58
C LYS A 79 -4.90 12.28 -0.27
N LYS A 80 -4.65 13.43 0.37
CA LYS A 80 -4.27 14.67 -0.34
C LYS A 80 -2.99 14.49 -1.14
N ARG A 81 -1.96 13.87 -0.53
CA ARG A 81 -0.68 13.61 -1.20
C ARG A 81 -0.82 12.64 -2.37
N ALA A 82 -1.63 11.59 -2.23
CA ALA A 82 -1.90 10.64 -3.31
C ALA A 82 -2.64 11.29 -4.49
N ALA A 83 -3.59 12.19 -4.21
CA ALA A 83 -4.25 12.99 -5.25
C ALA A 83 -3.26 13.91 -5.97
N THR A 84 -2.40 14.63 -5.23
CA THR A 84 -1.36 15.48 -5.84
C THR A 84 -0.37 14.65 -6.67
N HIS A 85 0.09 13.51 -6.18
CA HIS A 85 0.95 12.59 -6.91
C HIS A 85 0.28 12.12 -8.21
N GLY A 86 -0.97 11.67 -8.14
CA GLY A 86 -1.75 11.25 -9.31
C GLY A 86 -1.93 12.38 -10.34
N LEU A 87 -2.22 13.60 -9.88
CA LEU A 87 -2.36 14.76 -10.76
C LEU A 87 -1.03 15.12 -11.45
N VAL A 88 0.09 15.14 -10.72
CA VAL A 88 1.42 15.39 -11.30
C VAL A 88 1.75 14.32 -12.36
N ASN A 89 1.44 13.04 -12.10
CA ASN A 89 1.63 11.98 -13.08
C ASN A 89 0.71 12.10 -14.30
N LEU A 90 -0.54 12.52 -14.12
CA LEU A 90 -1.41 12.74 -15.26
C LEU A 90 -0.87 13.88 -16.13
N THR A 91 -0.48 14.99 -15.52
CA THR A 91 0.08 16.14 -16.24
C THR A 91 1.40 15.78 -16.91
N LEU A 92 2.30 15.01 -16.28
CA LEU A 92 3.56 14.61 -16.93
C LEU A 92 3.29 13.74 -18.16
N VAL A 93 2.34 12.80 -18.10
CA VAL A 93 1.98 11.96 -19.26
C VAL A 93 1.43 12.83 -20.39
N VAL A 94 0.62 13.85 -20.08
CA VAL A 94 0.14 14.82 -21.07
C VAL A 94 1.30 15.62 -21.69
N VAL A 95 2.28 16.06 -20.89
CA VAL A 95 3.45 16.80 -21.40
C VAL A 95 4.26 15.95 -22.38
N PHE A 96 4.56 14.69 -22.03
CA PHE A 96 5.21 13.76 -22.95
C PHE A 96 4.33 13.48 -24.17
N ALA A 97 3.02 13.23 -24.01
CA ALA A 97 2.15 13.05 -25.17
C ALA A 97 2.19 14.25 -26.13
N ILE A 98 2.24 15.48 -25.62
CA ILE A 98 2.41 16.69 -26.44
C ILE A 98 3.78 16.69 -27.12
N ALA A 99 4.87 16.43 -26.38
CA ALA A 99 6.22 16.36 -26.94
C ALA A 99 6.30 15.33 -28.08
N TYR A 100 5.74 14.14 -27.88
CA TYR A 100 5.63 13.11 -28.90
C TYR A 100 4.85 13.58 -30.13
N THR A 101 3.68 14.21 -29.96
CA THR A 101 2.89 14.69 -31.12
C THR A 101 3.57 15.79 -31.90
N LEU A 102 4.41 16.59 -31.25
CA LEU A 102 5.14 17.69 -31.88
C LEU A 102 6.50 17.27 -32.43
N ARG A 103 6.93 16.01 -32.18
CA ARG A 103 8.32 15.57 -32.38
C ARG A 103 8.83 15.84 -33.79
N ASP A 104 8.03 15.55 -34.81
CA ASP A 104 8.48 15.67 -36.21
C ASP A 104 8.22 17.06 -36.82
N ASP A 105 7.33 17.85 -36.20
CA ASP A 105 6.84 19.14 -36.73
C ASP A 105 7.41 20.36 -36.01
N SER A 106 8.19 20.16 -34.93
CA SER A 106 8.71 21.23 -34.07
C SER A 106 10.23 21.22 -33.93
N SER A 107 10.78 22.28 -33.33
CA SER A 107 12.22 22.36 -33.09
C SER A 107 12.67 21.36 -32.01
N VAL A 108 13.82 20.73 -32.23
CA VAL A 108 14.43 19.80 -31.27
C VAL A 108 14.59 20.42 -29.88
N GLY A 109 14.91 21.73 -29.82
CA GLY A 109 15.02 22.46 -28.56
C GLY A 109 13.70 22.54 -27.78
N LEU A 110 12.57 22.68 -28.45
CA LEU A 110 11.25 22.66 -27.79
C LEU A 110 10.93 21.27 -27.22
N ILE A 111 11.22 20.20 -27.99
CA ILE A 111 10.98 18.83 -27.56
C ILE A 111 11.79 18.51 -26.29
N ILE A 112 13.10 18.79 -26.32
CA ILE A 112 13.99 18.61 -25.16
C ILE A 112 13.52 19.44 -23.96
N ALA A 113 13.01 20.65 -24.18
CA ALA A 113 12.48 21.48 -23.10
C ALA A 113 11.23 20.86 -22.46
N LEU A 114 10.28 20.35 -23.25
CA LEU A 114 9.08 19.65 -22.75
C LEU A 114 9.46 18.38 -21.98
N GLU A 115 10.35 17.56 -22.54
CA GLU A 115 10.86 16.34 -21.89
C GLU A 115 11.61 16.65 -20.60
N SER A 116 12.38 17.74 -20.55
CA SER A 116 13.05 18.21 -19.34
C SER A 116 12.04 18.59 -18.26
N VAL A 117 10.99 19.34 -18.62
CA VAL A 117 9.89 19.68 -17.70
C VAL A 117 9.20 18.41 -17.20
N GLY A 118 8.85 17.49 -18.10
CA GLY A 118 8.24 16.21 -17.75
C GLY A 118 9.12 15.36 -16.82
N THR A 119 10.43 15.35 -17.07
CA THR A 119 11.41 14.63 -16.23
C THR A 119 11.55 15.25 -14.84
N ILE A 120 11.55 16.58 -14.72
CA ILE A 120 11.51 17.25 -13.41
C ILE A 120 10.23 16.89 -12.65
N MET A 121 9.09 16.89 -13.33
CA MET A 121 7.81 16.47 -12.74
C MET A 121 7.85 15.00 -12.29
N LEU A 122 8.51 14.12 -13.04
CA LEU A 122 8.72 12.73 -12.69
C LEU A 122 9.51 12.59 -11.37
N PHE A 123 10.58 13.37 -11.17
CA PHE A 123 11.33 13.38 -9.90
C PHE A 123 10.47 13.90 -8.73
N VAL A 124 9.73 14.99 -8.92
CA VAL A 124 8.79 15.51 -7.91
C VAL A 124 7.74 14.46 -7.56
N SER A 125 7.15 13.82 -8.58
CA SER A 125 6.18 12.75 -8.40
C SER A 125 6.78 11.54 -7.68
N GLY A 126 8.00 11.14 -8.03
CA GLY A 126 8.75 10.06 -7.37
C GLY A 126 8.99 10.34 -5.89
N TRP A 127 9.32 11.58 -5.53
CA TRP A 127 9.44 12.00 -4.12
C TRP A 127 8.10 11.89 -3.37
N LEU A 128 6.99 12.31 -3.99
CA LEU A 128 5.65 12.18 -3.42
C LEU A 128 5.26 10.71 -3.23
N GLY A 129 5.51 9.86 -4.25
CA GLY A 129 5.26 8.42 -4.23
C GLY A 129 6.09 7.71 -3.16
N GLY A 130 7.38 8.01 -3.07
CA GLY A 130 8.26 7.51 -2.00
C GLY A 130 7.77 7.94 -0.62
N THR A 131 7.31 9.19 -0.47
CA THR A 131 6.73 9.65 0.80
C THR A 131 5.46 8.86 1.17
N LEU A 132 4.60 8.55 0.20
CA LEU A 132 3.41 7.72 0.42
C LEU A 132 3.78 6.30 0.87
N ALA A 133 4.76 5.68 0.23
CA ALA A 133 5.21 4.34 0.58
C ALA A 133 5.93 4.31 1.95
N TYR A 134 6.94 5.15 2.15
CA TYR A 134 7.85 5.05 3.29
C TYR A 134 7.37 5.81 4.53
N ARG A 135 6.72 6.97 4.38
CA ARG A 135 6.22 7.76 5.53
C ARG A 135 4.76 7.45 5.86
N ASN A 136 3.91 7.29 4.86
CA ASN A 136 2.49 6.99 5.08
C ASN A 136 2.18 5.48 5.11
N GLN A 137 3.14 4.62 4.76
CA GLN A 137 2.95 3.16 4.78
C GLN A 137 1.77 2.70 3.89
N ILE A 138 1.53 3.42 2.78
CA ILE A 138 0.50 3.10 1.79
C ILE A 138 1.02 2.00 0.87
N GLY A 139 0.24 0.95 0.68
CA GLY A 139 0.62 -0.21 -0.12
C GLY A 139 1.61 -1.15 0.57
N VAL A 140 2.03 -0.86 1.81
CA VAL A 140 2.95 -1.69 2.60
C VAL A 140 2.17 -2.68 3.46
N ASP A 141 2.52 -3.95 3.32
CA ASP A 141 2.12 -5.03 4.23
C ASP A 141 3.22 -5.19 5.29
N ILE A 142 2.92 -4.85 6.54
CA ILE A 142 3.90 -4.91 7.64
C ILE A 142 3.90 -6.27 8.35
N ARG A 143 3.09 -7.22 7.88
CA ARG A 143 3.09 -8.58 8.40
C ARG A 143 4.42 -9.25 8.02
N TYR A 144 5.14 -9.73 9.03
CA TYR A 144 6.41 -10.42 8.82
C TYR A 144 6.17 -11.82 8.21
N ALA A 145 7.22 -12.48 7.69
CA ALA A 145 7.12 -13.70 6.90
C ALA A 145 6.36 -14.87 7.58
N GLY A 146 6.34 -14.92 8.92
CA GLY A 146 5.65 -15.96 9.69
C GLY A 146 4.17 -15.69 9.98
N ALA A 147 3.66 -14.49 9.68
CA ALA A 147 2.30 -14.07 10.00
C ALA A 147 1.19 -14.86 9.26
N GLY A 148 1.56 -15.71 8.32
CA GLY A 148 0.63 -16.58 7.59
C GLY A 148 -0.16 -15.85 6.50
N LYS A 149 -1.15 -16.56 5.94
CA LYS A 149 -2.08 -15.97 4.97
C LYS A 149 -3.12 -15.13 5.71
N TRP A 150 -3.64 -14.10 5.04
CA TRP A 150 -4.80 -13.37 5.56
C TRP A 150 -5.96 -14.34 5.79
N ASN A 151 -6.57 -14.27 6.98
CA ASN A 151 -7.70 -15.10 7.38
C ASN A 151 -8.76 -14.22 8.03
N GLU A 152 -9.99 -14.30 7.53
CA GLU A 152 -11.12 -13.57 8.09
C GLU A 152 -12.39 -14.43 8.08
N ALA A 153 -13.28 -14.20 9.05
CA ALA A 153 -14.55 -14.90 9.16
C ALA A 153 -15.69 -13.91 9.44
N HIS A 154 -16.86 -14.18 8.88
CA HIS A 154 -18.09 -13.44 9.14
C HIS A 154 -19.08 -14.33 9.89
N ILE A 155 -19.45 -13.93 11.09
CA ILE A 155 -20.38 -14.63 11.96
C ILE A 155 -21.64 -13.77 12.08
N ALA A 156 -22.80 -14.43 12.06
CA ALA A 156 -24.08 -13.76 12.30
C ALA A 156 -24.05 -13.00 13.63
N ASN A 157 -24.80 -11.89 13.70
CA ASN A 157 -24.87 -11.08 14.91
C ASN A 157 -25.36 -11.95 16.08
N SER A 158 -24.48 -12.16 17.06
CA SER A 158 -24.66 -13.08 18.18
C SER A 158 -23.95 -12.54 19.42
N SER A 159 -24.37 -12.99 20.59
CA SER A 159 -23.80 -12.60 21.89
C SER A 159 -23.55 -13.83 22.74
N GLY A 160 -22.67 -13.70 23.74
CA GLY A 160 -22.26 -14.81 24.59
C GLY A 160 -21.09 -15.58 23.99
N LEU A 161 -21.05 -16.90 24.18
CA LEU A 161 -19.93 -17.74 23.77
C LEU A 161 -20.06 -18.17 22.30
N ILE A 162 -19.12 -17.74 21.46
CA ILE A 162 -19.17 -17.90 20.01
C ILE A 162 -17.95 -18.67 19.53
N GLU A 163 -18.18 -19.72 18.73
CA GLU A 163 -17.13 -20.48 18.07
C GLU A 163 -16.46 -19.65 16.95
N VAL A 164 -15.13 -19.64 16.91
CA VAL A 164 -14.40 -18.78 15.97
C VAL A 164 -13.27 -19.47 15.19
N ALA A 165 -12.75 -20.57 15.69
CA ALA A 165 -11.67 -21.31 15.04
C ALA A 165 -11.54 -22.74 15.61
N ALA A 166 -10.95 -23.63 14.81
CA ALA A 166 -10.39 -24.87 15.35
C ALA A 166 -9.06 -24.59 16.08
N ALA A 167 -8.78 -25.36 17.13
CA ALA A 167 -7.47 -25.35 17.78
C ALA A 167 -6.40 -25.77 16.75
N GLY A 168 -5.29 -25.04 16.72
CA GLY A 168 -4.22 -25.22 15.73
C GLY A 168 -4.45 -24.55 14.36
N GLU A 169 -5.61 -23.94 14.09
CA GLU A 169 -5.86 -23.21 12.83
C GLU A 169 -4.84 -22.07 12.63
N LEU A 170 -4.52 -21.36 13.73
CA LEU A 170 -3.51 -20.32 13.76
C LEU A 170 -2.22 -20.86 14.38
N LYS A 171 -1.10 -20.70 13.67
CA LYS A 171 0.23 -20.90 14.25
C LYS A 171 0.58 -19.74 15.18
N THR A 172 1.65 -19.92 15.96
CA THR A 172 2.20 -18.85 16.82
C THR A 172 2.38 -17.55 16.03
N ASP A 173 1.95 -16.47 16.67
CA ASP A 173 1.98 -15.09 16.20
C ASP A 173 1.10 -14.79 14.96
N GLN A 174 0.25 -15.74 14.55
CA GLN A 174 -0.76 -15.53 13.51
C GLN A 174 -2.06 -14.95 14.08
N MET A 175 -2.77 -14.20 13.22
CA MET A 175 -4.01 -13.51 13.55
C MET A 175 -5.10 -13.83 12.53
N LYS A 176 -6.35 -13.82 12.99
CA LYS A 176 -7.59 -13.96 12.20
C LYS A 176 -8.53 -12.82 12.55
N LEU A 177 -9.08 -12.16 11.53
CA LEU A 177 -10.10 -11.12 11.73
C LEU A 177 -11.50 -11.75 11.78
N ILE A 178 -12.28 -11.42 12.79
CA ILE A 178 -13.62 -11.95 13.00
C ILE A 178 -14.61 -10.78 12.98
N HIS A 179 -15.63 -10.90 12.14
CA HIS A 179 -16.73 -9.95 12.03
C HIS A 179 -17.96 -10.53 12.72
N ILE A 180 -18.49 -9.82 13.72
CA ILE A 180 -19.72 -10.20 14.44
C ILE A 180 -20.64 -8.99 14.46
N GLY A 181 -21.64 -8.98 13.58
CA GLY A 181 -22.44 -7.78 13.33
C GLY A 181 -21.55 -6.60 12.91
N THR A 182 -21.51 -5.54 13.74
CA THR A 182 -20.64 -4.37 13.52
C THR A 182 -19.29 -4.46 14.23
N LYS A 183 -19.09 -5.45 15.13
CA LYS A 183 -17.84 -5.65 15.86
C LYS A 183 -16.78 -6.29 14.95
N ARG A 184 -15.54 -5.84 15.11
CA ARG A 184 -14.36 -6.41 14.46
C ARG A 184 -13.38 -6.84 15.54
N ILE A 185 -13.16 -8.14 15.66
CA ILE A 185 -12.36 -8.74 16.73
C ILE A 185 -11.21 -9.51 16.07
N VAL A 186 -10.00 -9.35 16.60
CA VAL A 186 -8.84 -10.14 16.20
C VAL A 186 -8.73 -11.33 17.14
N LEU A 187 -8.67 -12.54 16.58
CA LEU A 187 -8.19 -13.73 17.29
C LEU A 187 -6.72 -13.91 16.96
N GLY A 188 -5.87 -14.04 17.97
CA GLY A 188 -4.44 -14.29 17.81
C GLY A 188 -4.02 -15.55 18.58
N ASN A 189 -3.00 -16.26 18.08
CA ASN A 189 -2.30 -17.28 18.84
C ASN A 189 -0.93 -16.76 19.28
N THR A 190 -0.69 -16.61 20.58
CA THR A 190 0.60 -16.10 21.11
C THR A 190 1.67 -17.18 21.29
N GLY A 191 1.37 -18.44 20.96
CA GLY A 191 2.18 -19.61 21.31
C GLY A 191 2.03 -20.07 22.76
N LYS A 192 1.56 -19.19 23.66
CA LYS A 192 1.18 -19.51 25.05
C LYS A 192 -0.32 -19.74 25.22
N GLY A 193 -1.09 -19.52 24.16
CA GLY A 193 -2.55 -19.59 24.15
C GLY A 193 -3.16 -18.54 23.23
N TYR A 194 -4.47 -18.69 23.01
CA TYR A 194 -5.27 -17.77 22.21
C TYR A 194 -5.64 -16.50 22.98
N VAL A 195 -5.72 -15.39 22.24
CA VAL A 195 -6.13 -14.07 22.73
C VAL A 195 -7.12 -13.46 21.75
N ALA A 196 -8.05 -12.65 22.25
CA ALA A 196 -8.99 -11.94 21.41
C ALA A 196 -9.10 -10.47 21.84
N PHE A 197 -9.03 -9.56 20.88
CA PHE A 197 -8.98 -8.12 21.13
C PHE A 197 -9.60 -7.29 20.00
N GLU A 198 -9.95 -6.05 20.28
CA GLU A 198 -10.54 -5.11 19.30
C GLU A 198 -9.63 -4.92 18.08
N ASP A 199 -10.16 -5.04 16.87
CA ASP A 199 -9.39 -4.81 15.64
C ASP A 199 -9.12 -3.32 15.41
N ARG A 200 -10.02 -2.44 15.84
CA ARG A 200 -9.91 -1.02 15.57
C ARG A 200 -8.95 -0.35 16.56
N CYS A 201 -7.76 0.02 16.10
CA CYS A 201 -6.82 0.82 16.88
C CYS A 201 -7.44 2.16 17.32
N CYS A 202 -7.44 2.44 18.62
CA CYS A 202 -8.03 3.63 19.23
C CYS A 202 -7.44 4.97 18.74
N HIS A 203 -6.22 4.98 18.17
CA HIS A 203 -5.58 6.23 17.73
C HIS A 203 -6.27 6.86 16.50
N LYS A 204 -6.35 6.12 15.39
CA LYS A 204 -6.93 6.59 14.12
C LYS A 204 -7.79 5.54 13.41
N GLY A 205 -8.06 4.40 14.05
CA GLY A 205 -8.93 3.36 13.50
C GLY A 205 -8.27 2.33 12.59
N GLY A 206 -6.94 2.25 12.58
CA GLY A 206 -6.24 1.21 11.81
C GLY A 206 -6.58 -0.19 12.29
N SER A 207 -6.77 -1.13 11.35
CA SER A 207 -7.02 -2.54 11.65
C SER A 207 -5.77 -3.21 12.20
N LEU A 208 -5.84 -3.74 13.42
CA LEU A 208 -4.77 -4.47 14.10
C LEU A 208 -4.54 -5.86 13.50
N ALA A 209 -5.56 -6.51 12.93
CA ALA A 209 -5.36 -7.75 12.16
C ALA A 209 -4.46 -7.53 10.93
N GLY A 210 -4.47 -6.33 10.36
CA GLY A 210 -3.55 -5.91 9.30
C GLY A 210 -2.14 -5.55 9.78
N GLY A 211 -1.91 -5.62 11.10
CA GLY A 211 -0.64 -5.37 11.75
C GLY A 211 0.21 -6.62 11.94
N ALA A 212 1.20 -6.53 12.82
CA ALA A 212 2.03 -7.66 13.22
C ALA A 212 1.83 -7.95 14.70
N MET A 213 1.69 -9.22 15.07
CA MET A 213 1.72 -9.66 16.46
C MET A 213 3.01 -10.42 16.69
N ILE A 214 3.74 -10.11 17.75
CA ILE A 214 4.96 -10.81 18.15
C ILE A 214 4.99 -10.86 19.68
N CYS A 215 5.23 -12.04 20.24
CA CYS A 215 5.39 -12.23 21.69
C CYS A 215 4.21 -11.65 22.51
N GLY A 216 2.98 -11.78 22.00
CA GLY A 216 1.77 -11.27 22.66
C GLY A 216 1.61 -9.75 22.64
N THR A 217 2.35 -9.04 21.77
CA THR A 217 2.16 -7.61 21.51
C THR A 217 1.77 -7.40 20.07
N VAL A 218 0.67 -6.68 19.82
CA VAL A 218 0.22 -6.35 18.47
C VAL A 218 0.61 -4.92 18.12
N GLN A 219 1.16 -4.72 16.93
CA GLN A 219 1.55 -3.42 16.39
C GLN A 219 0.61 -3.01 15.26
N CYS A 220 0.02 -1.82 15.39
CA CYS A 220 -0.83 -1.20 14.39
C CYS A 220 -0.04 -0.84 13.12
N PRO A 221 -0.56 -1.17 11.92
CA PRO A 221 0.13 -0.97 10.65
C PRO A 221 0.17 0.48 10.14
N TRP A 222 -0.41 1.42 10.88
CA TRP A 222 -0.49 2.82 10.44
C TRP A 222 0.60 3.68 11.07
N HIS A 223 0.56 3.86 12.39
CA HIS A 223 1.48 4.74 13.11
C HIS A 223 2.32 3.99 14.15
N GLY A 224 2.27 2.65 14.14
CA GLY A 224 3.12 1.82 14.98
C GLY A 224 2.68 1.69 16.44
N SER A 225 1.47 2.16 16.83
CA SER A 225 0.93 1.94 18.19
C SER A 225 0.97 0.45 18.55
N GLN A 226 1.36 0.14 19.78
CA GLN A 226 1.49 -1.23 20.27
C GLN A 226 0.60 -1.48 21.47
N PHE A 227 0.02 -2.68 21.54
CA PHE A 227 -0.88 -3.10 22.61
C PHE A 227 -0.52 -4.49 23.11
N ASP A 228 -0.66 -4.71 24.42
CA ASP A 228 -0.65 -6.05 24.98
C ASP A 228 -1.90 -6.81 24.53
N CYS A 229 -1.75 -7.98 23.92
CA CYS A 229 -2.90 -8.70 23.35
C CYS A 229 -3.78 -9.35 24.42
N LYS A 230 -3.28 -9.53 25.65
CA LYS A 230 -4.01 -10.18 26.74
C LYS A 230 -4.79 -9.16 27.56
N THR A 231 -4.20 -8.01 27.85
CA THR A 231 -4.83 -6.98 28.68
C THR A 231 -5.45 -5.85 27.87
N GLY A 232 -5.04 -5.68 26.61
CA GLY A 232 -5.41 -4.54 25.77
C GLY A 232 -4.62 -3.26 26.06
N ALA A 233 -3.72 -3.30 27.04
CA ALA A 233 -3.01 -2.12 27.50
C ALA A 233 -2.10 -1.53 26.43
N VAL A 234 -2.07 -0.20 26.30
CA VAL A 234 -1.11 0.49 25.44
C VAL A 234 0.31 0.24 25.94
N LYS A 235 1.16 -0.29 25.06
CA LYS A 235 2.60 -0.45 25.30
C LYS A 235 3.43 0.66 24.66
N ALA A 236 3.00 1.14 23.49
CA ALA A 236 3.67 2.22 22.79
C ALA A 236 2.66 3.06 22.00
N GLY A 237 2.86 4.37 22.04
CA GLY A 237 2.03 5.34 21.33
C GLY A 237 2.21 5.30 19.81
N PRO A 238 1.46 6.11 19.06
CA PRO A 238 0.73 7.32 19.51
C PRO A 238 -0.66 7.08 20.14
N ALA A 239 -1.14 5.85 20.21
CA ALA A 239 -2.34 5.52 20.98
C ALA A 239 -2.19 5.92 22.46
N LYS A 240 -3.29 6.34 23.08
CA LYS A 240 -3.32 6.73 24.51
C LYS A 240 -4.29 5.90 25.33
N ASP A 241 -5.31 5.36 24.69
CA ASP A 241 -6.34 4.55 25.33
C ASP A 241 -6.11 3.07 25.06
N ASP A 242 -6.48 2.23 26.02
CA ASP A 242 -6.41 0.78 25.87
C ASP A 242 -7.46 0.27 24.87
N ILE A 243 -7.23 -0.91 24.31
CA ILE A 243 -8.20 -1.60 23.45
C ILE A 243 -8.98 -2.65 24.25
N ALA A 244 -10.21 -2.93 23.82
CA ALA A 244 -11.00 -3.98 24.46
C ALA A 244 -10.40 -5.37 24.21
N VAL A 245 -10.49 -6.23 25.22
CA VAL A 245 -10.16 -7.65 25.13
C VAL A 245 -11.39 -8.50 25.39
N TYR A 246 -11.43 -9.66 24.75
CA TYR A 246 -12.55 -10.58 24.79
C TYR A 246 -12.07 -11.90 25.42
N PRO A 247 -12.79 -12.44 26.43
CA PRO A 247 -12.45 -13.73 27.01
C PRO A 247 -12.40 -14.82 25.95
N VAL A 248 -11.35 -15.64 25.99
CA VAL A 248 -11.16 -16.78 25.07
C VAL A 248 -11.19 -18.07 25.86
N GLN A 249 -11.89 -19.07 25.33
CA GLN A 249 -11.93 -20.42 25.88
C GLN A 249 -11.61 -21.42 24.78
N GLU A 250 -10.74 -22.38 25.09
CA GLU A 250 -10.49 -23.53 24.22
C GLU A 250 -11.10 -24.77 24.87
N LYS A 251 -11.97 -25.48 24.15
CA LYS A 251 -12.63 -26.68 24.63
C LYS A 251 -12.77 -27.69 23.50
N ASP A 252 -12.37 -28.93 23.76
CA ASP A 252 -12.50 -30.06 22.82
C ASP A 252 -11.93 -29.77 21.41
N GLY A 253 -10.83 -29.02 21.34
CA GLY A 253 -10.17 -28.64 20.09
C GLY A 253 -10.86 -27.48 19.34
N VAL A 254 -11.76 -26.75 19.98
CA VAL A 254 -12.47 -25.60 19.41
C VAL A 254 -12.20 -24.34 20.24
N VAL A 255 -11.99 -23.22 19.57
CA VAL A 255 -11.73 -21.91 20.19
C VAL A 255 -12.99 -21.07 20.15
N TYR A 256 -13.36 -20.54 21.31
CA TYR A 256 -14.52 -19.69 21.53
C TYR A 256 -14.11 -18.33 22.07
N ILE A 257 -14.87 -17.29 21.73
CA ILE A 257 -14.77 -15.95 22.34
C ILE A 257 -16.09 -15.54 22.98
N SER A 258 -16.03 -14.71 24.03
CA SER A 258 -17.22 -14.13 24.68
C SER A 258 -17.44 -12.68 24.25
N VAL A 259 -18.61 -12.36 23.69
CA VAL A 259 -18.90 -11.10 22.99
C VAL A 259 -20.19 -10.40 23.45
#